data_AF-A0A351Q5R7-F1
#
_entry.id   AF-A0A351Q5R7-F1
#
_cell.length_a   1.000
_cell.length_b   1.000
_cell.length_c   1.000
_cell.angle_alpha   90.00
_cell.angle_beta   90.00
_cell.angle_gamma   90.00
#
_symmetry.space_group_name_H-M   'P 1'
#
loop_
_entity.id
_entity.type
_entity.pdbx_description
1 polymer ?
#
loop_
_entity_poly.entity_id
_entity_poly.type
_entity_poly.pdbx_seq_one_letter_code
_entity_poly.pdbx_strand_id
1 'polypeptide(L)'
;FTERVAQDMAVSGLKAGLHLAREKGPAPIMEDEFEVTAAMLFKQPDLAKDGIKVGDKLKGKVLLAKYSRYMQTVATVAPELIDSLIEEGCRFSHHSSIAPTGTISLSLANNVSNGIEPSFAHHYSRNVIREGKKSKEKVDVFSYELLAYRTLVNEKAMPYGTSDEEALPDYFMSSENIMPRAHVDIQAAAQKWVDSSISKTINVPTDCDYEDFKGIYLYAAEKGLKGCTTFRFNPEAFQGVLVTEKDLEKTTYSFTLEDGSTVEFKGNEEVEYDGETHTAANLFDALKEGYYGKF
;
A
#
# COMPACT_ATOMS: atom_id res chain seq x y z
N PHE A 1 -7.61 5.42 14.96
CA PHE A 1 -6.15 5.26 15.15
C PHE A 1 -5.37 5.82 13.96
N THR A 2 -5.55 5.29 12.74
CA THR A 2 -4.84 5.72 11.52
C THR A 2 -4.83 7.24 11.31
N GLU A 3 -5.99 7.89 11.40
CA GLU A 3 -6.10 9.34 11.25
C GLU A 3 -5.24 10.10 12.26
N ARG A 4 -5.28 9.70 13.54
CA ARG A 4 -4.46 10.31 14.61
C ARG A 4 -2.97 10.18 14.32
N VAL A 5 -2.50 8.98 13.96
CA VAL A 5 -1.08 8.76 13.67
C VAL A 5 -0.64 9.56 12.45
N ALA A 6 -1.46 9.59 11.39
CA ALA A 6 -1.17 10.38 10.19
C ALA A 6 -1.14 11.88 10.51
N GLN A 7 -2.05 12.38 11.36
CA GLN A 7 -2.05 13.75 11.86
C GLN A 7 -0.77 14.07 12.65
N ASP A 8 -0.39 13.21 13.59
CA ASP A 8 0.81 13.41 14.41
C ASP A 8 2.07 13.44 13.53
N MET A 9 2.15 12.57 12.51
CA MET A 9 3.23 12.57 11.52
C MET A 9 3.25 13.84 10.68
N ALA A 10 2.10 14.32 10.22
CA ALA A 10 2.00 15.54 9.42
C ALA A 10 2.48 16.77 10.21
N VAL A 11 1.99 16.94 11.44
CA VAL A 11 2.36 18.08 12.30
C VAL A 11 3.84 17.99 12.68
N SER A 12 4.34 16.82 13.06
CA SER A 12 5.75 16.63 13.43
C SER A 12 6.67 16.87 12.24
N GLY A 13 6.28 16.40 11.06
CA GLY A 13 6.99 16.63 9.81
C GLY A 13 7.14 18.10 9.47
N LEU A 14 6.03 18.83 9.46
CA LEU A 14 6.03 20.27 9.18
C LEU A 14 6.82 21.07 10.23
N LYS A 15 6.78 20.69 11.52
CA LYS A 15 7.65 21.27 12.56
C LYS A 15 9.12 21.05 12.25
N ALA A 16 9.51 19.84 11.83
CA ALA A 16 10.88 19.56 11.40
C ALA A 16 11.26 20.38 10.16
N GLY A 17 10.35 20.51 9.19
CA GLY A 17 10.55 21.34 7.99
C GLY A 17 10.75 22.82 8.28
N LEU A 18 10.01 23.38 9.24
CA LEU A 18 10.20 24.75 9.75
C LEU A 18 11.53 24.90 10.49
N HIS A 19 11.88 23.96 11.36
CA HIS A 19 13.16 24.00 12.08
C HIS A 19 14.35 23.99 11.10
N LEU A 20 14.30 23.11 10.09
CA LEU A 20 15.32 23.07 9.04
C LEU A 20 15.34 24.35 8.20
N ALA A 21 14.20 25.01 7.99
CA ALA A 21 14.14 26.30 7.31
C ALA A 21 14.83 27.40 8.13
N ARG A 22 14.64 27.41 9.46
CA ARG A 22 15.34 28.34 10.36
C ARG A 22 16.85 28.12 10.37
N GLU A 23 17.31 26.87 10.30
CA GLU A 23 18.74 26.54 10.29
C GLU A 23 19.40 26.80 8.94
N LYS A 24 18.75 26.43 7.82
CA LYS A 24 19.39 26.34 6.48
C LYS A 24 18.71 27.18 5.40
N GLY A 25 17.70 27.97 5.76
CA GLY A 25 16.80 28.66 4.85
C GLY A 25 15.66 27.76 4.33
N PRO A 26 14.49 28.33 4.00
CA PRO A 26 13.40 27.58 3.38
C PRO A 26 13.78 27.10 1.98
N ALA A 27 12.94 26.24 1.38
CA ALA A 27 13.08 25.93 -0.05
C ALA A 27 12.97 27.25 -0.85
N PRO A 28 13.82 27.48 -1.88
CA PRO A 28 13.83 28.75 -2.62
C PRO A 28 12.45 29.20 -3.12
N ILE A 29 11.63 28.25 -3.58
CA ILE A 29 10.26 28.49 -4.05
C ILE A 29 9.34 29.15 -3.01
N MET A 30 9.66 29.06 -1.72
CA MET A 30 8.90 29.71 -0.66
C MET A 30 9.05 31.23 -0.71
N GLU A 31 10.17 31.72 -1.24
CA GLU A 31 10.50 33.14 -1.36
C GLU A 31 10.25 33.71 -2.76
N ASP A 32 9.96 32.86 -3.75
CA ASP A 32 9.54 33.29 -5.08
C ASP A 32 8.18 34.01 -5.02
N GLU A 33 8.02 35.02 -5.87
CA GLU A 33 6.75 35.73 -6.04
C GLU A 33 5.96 35.15 -7.22
N PHE A 34 4.69 34.86 -6.97
CA PHE A 34 3.77 34.33 -7.96
C PHE A 34 2.68 35.34 -8.22
N GLU A 35 2.45 35.64 -9.50
CA GLU A 35 1.30 36.45 -9.93
C GLU A 35 0.01 35.65 -9.77
N VAL A 36 -0.96 36.25 -9.08
CA VAL A 36 -2.27 35.66 -8.86
C VAL A 36 -3.07 35.70 -10.16
N THR A 37 -3.42 34.52 -10.66
CA THR A 37 -4.21 34.38 -11.89
C THR A 37 -5.70 34.23 -11.60
N ALA A 38 -6.54 34.50 -12.60
CA ALA A 38 -7.99 34.22 -12.50
C ALA A 38 -8.29 32.74 -12.17
N ALA A 39 -7.46 31.82 -12.69
CA ALA A 39 -7.59 30.39 -12.40
C ALA A 39 -7.30 30.05 -10.92
N MET A 40 -6.37 30.77 -10.29
CA MET A 40 -6.09 30.61 -8.86
C MET A 40 -7.26 31.08 -8.01
N LEU A 41 -7.82 32.26 -8.29
CA LEU A 41 -9.01 32.77 -7.59
C LEU A 41 -10.22 31.84 -7.74
N PHE A 42 -10.40 31.25 -8.93
CA PHE A 42 -11.48 30.29 -9.16
C PHE A 42 -11.29 29.00 -8.35
N LYS A 43 -10.06 28.46 -8.28
CA LYS A 43 -9.77 27.22 -7.55
C LYS A 43 -9.70 27.42 -6.03
N GLN A 44 -9.30 28.62 -5.59
CA GLN A 44 -9.17 28.99 -4.19
C GLN A 44 -9.83 30.36 -3.92
N PRO A 45 -11.15 30.37 -3.67
CA PRO A 45 -11.92 31.60 -3.43
C PRO A 45 -11.50 32.39 -2.19
N ASP A 46 -10.80 31.78 -1.23
CA ASP A 46 -10.34 32.47 -0.02
C ASP A 46 -9.35 33.61 -0.32
N LEU A 47 -8.60 33.50 -1.43
CA LEU A 47 -7.77 34.60 -1.93
C LEU A 47 -8.61 35.88 -2.15
N ALA A 48 -9.76 35.75 -2.82
CA ALA A 48 -10.64 36.88 -3.09
C ALA A 48 -11.30 37.44 -1.83
N LYS A 49 -11.64 36.56 -0.85
CA LYS A 49 -12.17 36.97 0.45
C LYS A 49 -11.18 37.83 1.23
N ASP A 50 -9.89 37.53 1.10
CA ASP A 50 -8.79 38.30 1.67
C ASP A 50 -8.41 39.54 0.85
N GLY A 51 -9.21 39.89 -0.18
CA GLY A 51 -9.04 41.09 -0.98
C GLY A 51 -7.99 40.98 -2.10
N ILE A 52 -7.42 39.80 -2.32
CA ILE A 52 -6.42 39.55 -3.37
C ILE A 52 -7.08 39.56 -4.75
N LYS A 53 -6.43 40.21 -5.71
CA LYS A 53 -6.91 40.42 -7.08
C LYS A 53 -5.98 39.78 -8.10
N VAL A 54 -6.49 39.62 -9.32
CA VAL A 54 -5.66 39.18 -10.46
C VAL A 54 -4.55 40.20 -10.68
N GLY A 55 -3.32 39.71 -10.83
CA GLY A 55 -2.12 40.54 -10.99
C GLY A 55 -1.39 40.86 -9.69
N ASP A 56 -2.00 40.62 -8.52
CA ASP A 56 -1.30 40.73 -7.24
C ASP A 56 -0.20 39.67 -7.16
N LYS A 57 0.88 39.98 -6.43
CA LYS A 57 2.00 39.05 -6.23
C LYS A 57 2.02 38.54 -4.80
N LEU A 58 2.09 37.23 -4.66
CA LEU A 58 2.19 36.56 -3.36
C LEU A 58 3.42 35.67 -3.31
N LYS A 59 4.07 35.64 -2.15
CA LYS A 59 5.17 34.72 -1.85
C LYS A 59 4.69 33.27 -1.86
N GLY A 60 5.52 32.35 -2.33
CA GLY A 60 5.22 30.91 -2.34
C GLY A 60 4.83 30.35 -0.96
N LYS A 61 5.49 30.80 0.12
CA LYS A 61 5.12 30.41 1.50
C LYS A 61 3.71 30.82 1.89
N VAL A 62 3.25 31.99 1.47
CA VAL A 62 1.89 32.48 1.74
C VAL A 62 0.87 31.64 0.96
N LEU A 63 1.12 31.40 -0.33
CA LEU A 63 0.26 30.56 -1.17
C LEU A 63 0.15 29.12 -0.61
N LEU A 64 1.27 28.55 -0.20
CA LEU A 64 1.31 27.19 0.33
C LEU A 64 0.67 27.11 1.73
N ALA A 65 1.16 27.88 2.69
CA ALA A 65 0.79 27.73 4.10
C ALA A 65 -0.61 28.28 4.40
N LYS A 66 -1.00 29.42 3.81
CA LYS A 66 -2.30 30.04 4.09
C LYS A 66 -3.43 29.49 3.21
N TYR A 67 -3.15 29.29 1.92
CA TYR A 67 -4.20 29.06 0.92
C TYR A 67 -4.28 27.64 0.38
N SER A 68 -3.37 26.72 0.73
CA SER A 68 -3.56 25.32 0.35
C SER A 68 -4.57 24.63 1.27
N ARG A 69 -5.49 23.83 0.69
CA ARG A 69 -6.50 23.09 1.47
C ARG A 69 -5.89 22.14 2.50
N TYR A 70 -4.73 21.58 2.17
CA TYR A 70 -3.98 20.72 3.09
C TYR A 70 -3.50 21.50 4.32
N MET A 71 -2.85 22.65 4.12
CA MET A 71 -2.37 23.46 5.25
C MET A 71 -3.52 24.09 6.05
N GLN A 72 -4.64 24.42 5.40
CA GLN A 72 -5.88 24.81 6.10
C GLN A 72 -6.40 23.68 7.01
N THR A 73 -6.27 22.41 6.60
CA THR A 73 -6.62 21.26 7.46
C THR A 73 -5.65 21.17 8.64
N VAL A 74 -4.35 21.33 8.41
CA VAL A 74 -3.34 21.35 9.49
C VAL A 74 -3.56 22.52 10.46
N ALA A 75 -3.99 23.68 9.97
CA ALA A 75 -4.31 24.85 10.79
C ALA A 75 -5.41 24.57 11.83
N THR A 76 -6.30 23.60 11.57
CA THR A 76 -7.37 23.24 12.54
C THR A 76 -6.82 22.59 13.81
N VAL A 77 -5.61 22.03 13.77
CA VAL A 77 -4.97 21.33 14.90
C VAL A 77 -3.64 21.97 15.34
N ALA A 78 -3.02 22.77 14.48
CA ALA A 78 -1.74 23.43 14.74
C ALA A 78 -1.67 24.83 14.07
N PRO A 79 -2.52 25.79 14.48
CA PRO A 79 -2.60 27.10 13.84
C PRO A 79 -1.28 27.89 13.95
N GLU A 80 -0.64 27.90 15.11
CA GLU A 80 0.64 28.61 15.34
C GLU A 80 1.79 28.09 14.45
N LEU A 81 1.75 26.81 14.10
CA LEU A 81 2.70 26.22 13.15
C LEU A 81 2.48 26.80 11.75
N ILE A 82 1.22 26.91 11.32
CA ILE A 82 0.89 27.50 10.02
C ILE A 82 1.26 28.97 9.97
N ASP A 83 1.02 29.74 11.04
CA ASP A 83 1.45 31.14 11.13
C ASP A 83 2.97 31.27 10.96
N SER A 84 3.74 30.41 11.64
CA SER A 84 5.20 30.38 11.47
C SER A 84 5.62 30.00 10.04
N LEU A 85 4.90 29.07 9.38
CA LEU A 85 5.18 28.69 8.00
C LEU A 85 4.84 29.80 6.99
N ILE A 86 3.83 30.63 7.27
CA ILE A 86 3.49 31.81 6.45
C ILE A 86 4.63 32.83 6.51
N GLU A 87 5.18 33.08 7.70
CA GLU A 87 6.24 34.07 7.90
C GLU A 87 7.62 33.58 7.44
N GLU A 88 7.97 32.33 7.74
CA GLU A 88 9.34 31.82 7.62
C GLU A 88 9.53 30.82 6.47
N GLY A 89 8.45 30.18 6.01
CA GLY A 89 8.49 29.11 5.02
C GLY A 89 8.92 27.76 5.58
N CYS A 90 8.98 26.76 4.69
CA CYS A 90 9.37 25.38 5.01
C CYS A 90 10.58 24.94 4.17
N ARG A 91 11.40 24.01 4.69
CA ARG A 91 12.54 23.45 3.95
C ARG A 91 12.12 22.59 2.75
N PHE A 92 10.90 22.07 2.74
CA PHE A 92 10.34 21.25 1.65
C PHE A 92 8.91 21.68 1.34
N SER A 93 8.44 21.40 0.13
CA SER A 93 7.05 21.67 -0.28
C SER A 93 6.08 20.54 0.09
N HIS A 94 6.59 19.30 0.20
CA HIS A 94 5.83 18.11 0.60
C HIS A 94 6.65 17.28 1.57
N HIS A 95 5.99 16.72 2.58
CA HIS A 95 6.61 15.94 3.64
C HIS A 95 6.38 14.43 3.49
N SER A 96 5.15 14.01 3.18
CA SER A 96 4.73 12.63 3.37
C SER A 96 4.15 12.03 2.10
N SER A 97 4.67 10.84 1.77
CA SER A 97 4.15 9.92 0.76
C SER A 97 4.24 8.51 1.31
N ILE A 98 3.21 7.69 1.11
CA ILE A 98 3.20 6.30 1.56
C ILE A 98 3.42 5.41 0.35
N ALA A 99 4.64 4.91 0.19
CA ALA A 99 5.07 4.02 -0.89
C ALA A 99 4.87 2.54 -0.53
N PRO A 100 4.80 1.63 -1.51
CA PRO A 100 4.72 0.20 -1.23
C PRO A 100 6.04 -0.31 -0.65
N THR A 101 5.95 -1.18 0.37
CA THR A 101 7.11 -1.65 1.14
C THR A 101 7.43 -3.14 0.93
N GLY A 102 6.91 -3.77 -0.13
CA GLY A 102 6.89 -5.24 -0.30
C GLY A 102 8.17 -5.98 0.12
N THR A 103 9.27 -5.83 -0.63
CA THR A 103 10.51 -6.56 -0.32
C THR A 103 11.20 -6.04 0.94
N ILE A 104 11.20 -4.72 1.18
CA ILE A 104 11.87 -4.14 2.35
C ILE A 104 11.20 -4.53 3.66
N SER A 105 9.88 -4.74 3.66
CA SER A 105 9.18 -5.21 4.84
C SER A 105 9.64 -6.61 5.21
N LEU A 106 9.66 -7.51 4.23
CA LEU A 106 10.12 -8.87 4.42
C LEU A 106 11.60 -8.93 4.86
N SER A 107 12.48 -8.16 4.20
CA SER A 107 13.92 -8.30 4.40
C SER A 107 14.49 -7.51 5.58
N LEU A 108 13.88 -6.38 5.95
CA LEU A 108 14.44 -5.45 6.95
C LEU A 108 13.52 -5.18 8.14
N ALA A 109 12.23 -5.52 8.05
CA ALA A 109 11.25 -5.16 9.06
C ALA A 109 10.44 -6.37 9.56
N ASN A 110 11.05 -7.56 9.59
CA ASN A 110 10.44 -8.79 10.11
C ASN A 110 9.04 -9.07 9.53
N ASN A 111 8.84 -8.70 8.28
CA ASN A 111 7.58 -8.87 7.56
C ASN A 111 6.36 -8.21 8.24
N VAL A 112 6.51 -6.96 8.68
CA VAL A 112 5.38 -6.11 9.05
C VAL A 112 4.43 -5.88 7.87
N SER A 113 3.16 -5.61 8.16
CA SER A 113 2.19 -5.25 7.13
C SER A 113 2.67 -4.06 6.26
N ASN A 114 2.41 -4.11 4.95
CA ASN A 114 3.03 -3.17 4.01
C ASN A 114 2.36 -1.79 4.02
N GLY A 115 3.11 -0.71 4.27
CA GLY A 115 2.56 0.66 4.29
C GLY A 115 1.40 0.82 5.28
N ILE A 116 0.18 1.00 4.75
CA ILE A 116 -1.08 0.99 5.54
C ILE A 116 -2.04 -0.12 5.09
N GLU A 117 -1.48 -1.17 4.49
CA GLU A 117 -2.21 -2.35 4.06
C GLU A 117 -2.43 -3.30 5.24
N PRO A 118 -3.58 -3.99 5.31
CA PRO A 118 -3.66 -5.22 6.09
C PRO A 118 -2.68 -6.24 5.52
N SER A 119 -2.27 -7.21 6.34
CA SER A 119 -1.45 -8.32 5.85
C SER A 119 -2.20 -9.13 4.81
N PHE A 120 -1.51 -9.49 3.72
CA PHE A 120 -2.06 -10.32 2.66
C PHE A 120 -2.53 -11.68 3.22
N ALA A 121 -1.65 -12.33 3.97
CA ALA A 121 -1.91 -13.51 4.76
C ALA A 121 -0.95 -13.50 5.97
N HIS A 122 -1.33 -14.16 7.06
CA HIS A 122 -0.50 -14.21 8.26
C HIS A 122 0.54 -15.34 8.24
N HIS A 123 0.27 -16.37 7.44
CA HIS A 123 1.21 -17.42 7.03
C HIS A 123 0.99 -17.66 5.54
N TYR A 124 2.05 -17.55 4.76
CA TYR A 124 2.07 -17.82 3.33
C TYR A 124 3.47 -18.26 2.93
N SER A 125 3.63 -18.74 1.70
CA SER A 125 4.94 -19.11 1.21
C SER A 125 5.40 -18.17 0.10
N ARG A 126 6.70 -17.90 0.09
CA ARG A 126 7.35 -17.15 -0.97
C ARG A 126 8.31 -18.03 -1.74
N ASN A 127 8.23 -17.90 -3.06
CA ASN A 127 9.16 -18.49 -3.99
C ASN A 127 10.43 -17.62 -4.04
N VAL A 128 11.55 -18.14 -3.54
CA VAL A 128 12.84 -17.43 -3.52
C VAL A 128 13.82 -18.12 -4.47
N ILE A 129 14.51 -17.33 -5.29
CA ILE A 129 15.61 -17.83 -6.13
C ILE A 129 16.84 -17.93 -5.24
N ARG A 130 17.36 -19.15 -5.04
CA ARG A 130 18.66 -19.36 -4.41
C ARG A 130 19.74 -19.45 -5.47
N GLU A 131 20.87 -18.82 -5.19
CA GLU A 131 22.07 -18.93 -6.02
C GLU A 131 22.44 -20.42 -6.18
N GLY A 132 22.54 -20.89 -7.42
CA GLY A 132 22.87 -22.28 -7.76
C GLY A 132 21.68 -23.25 -7.94
N LYS A 133 20.43 -22.84 -7.71
CA LYS A 133 19.25 -23.67 -8.01
C LYS A 133 18.55 -23.20 -9.29
N LYS A 134 18.04 -24.16 -10.09
CA LYS A 134 17.29 -23.90 -11.33
C LYS A 134 15.81 -23.58 -11.06
N SER A 135 15.31 -23.91 -9.87
CA SER A 135 13.92 -23.74 -9.44
C SER A 135 13.79 -22.81 -8.23
N LYS A 136 12.61 -22.20 -8.08
CA LYS A 136 12.28 -21.35 -6.92
C LYS A 136 12.01 -22.25 -5.70
N GLU A 137 12.60 -21.93 -4.54
CA GLU A 137 12.35 -22.65 -3.29
C GLU A 137 11.20 -22.00 -2.50
N LYS A 138 10.26 -22.82 -2.02
CA LYS A 138 9.14 -22.40 -1.16
C LYS A 138 9.68 -22.15 0.24
N VAL A 139 9.64 -20.90 0.71
CA VAL A 139 10.01 -20.51 2.08
C VAL A 139 8.76 -20.04 2.81
N ASP A 140 8.52 -20.59 4.00
CA ASP A 140 7.45 -20.13 4.88
C ASP A 140 7.73 -18.74 5.42
N VAL A 141 6.70 -17.91 5.36
CA VAL A 141 6.73 -16.52 5.80
C VAL A 141 5.58 -16.29 6.75
N PHE A 142 5.89 -15.74 7.92
CA PHE A 142 4.93 -15.33 8.92
C PHE A 142 4.86 -13.80 8.97
N SER A 143 3.67 -13.26 9.16
CA SER A 143 3.49 -11.83 9.43
C SER A 143 4.05 -11.46 10.80
N TYR A 144 4.59 -10.24 10.93
CA TYR A 144 5.13 -9.75 12.20
C TYR A 144 4.10 -9.83 13.33
N GLU A 145 2.86 -9.42 13.08
CA GLU A 145 1.79 -9.43 14.08
C GLU A 145 1.46 -10.84 14.57
N LEU A 146 1.59 -11.87 13.71
CA LEU A 146 1.40 -13.27 14.12
C LEU A 146 2.54 -13.72 15.03
N LEU A 147 3.78 -13.41 14.66
CA LEU A 147 4.95 -13.73 15.50
C LEU A 147 4.85 -13.04 16.87
N ALA A 148 4.43 -11.77 16.88
CA ALA A 148 4.21 -11.01 18.11
C ALA A 148 3.08 -11.61 18.95
N TYR A 149 1.93 -11.95 18.35
CA TYR A 149 0.81 -12.58 19.04
C TYR A 149 1.19 -13.93 19.63
N ARG A 150 1.95 -14.75 18.89
CA ARG A 150 2.45 -16.03 19.39
C ARG A 150 3.38 -15.88 20.57
N THR A 151 4.27 -14.90 20.50
CA THR A 151 5.25 -14.64 21.57
C THR A 151 4.60 -14.09 22.84
N LEU A 152 3.60 -13.22 22.70
CA LEU A 152 3.06 -12.42 23.80
C LEU A 152 1.73 -12.95 24.37
N VAL A 153 0.98 -13.74 23.59
CA VAL A 153 -0.40 -14.11 23.93
C VAL A 153 -0.65 -15.61 23.83
N ASN A 154 -0.41 -16.23 22.67
CA ASN A 154 -0.69 -17.65 22.46
C ASN A 154 0.34 -18.30 21.52
N GLU A 155 1.32 -19.01 22.09
CA GLU A 155 2.40 -19.67 21.36
C GLU A 155 1.93 -20.65 20.28
N LYS A 156 0.75 -21.26 20.46
CA LYS A 156 0.18 -22.24 19.52
C LYS A 156 -0.65 -21.61 18.40
N ALA A 157 -0.91 -20.30 18.45
CA ALA A 157 -1.80 -19.64 17.51
C ALA A 157 -1.33 -19.79 16.05
N MET A 158 -2.19 -20.30 15.19
CA MET A 158 -1.92 -20.49 13.77
C MET A 158 -3.10 -20.00 12.92
N PRO A 159 -2.83 -19.42 11.73
CA PRO A 159 -3.86 -19.27 10.71
C PRO A 159 -4.52 -20.63 10.44
N TYR A 160 -5.84 -20.66 10.42
CA TYR A 160 -6.65 -21.87 10.20
C TYR A 160 -6.54 -22.94 11.30
N GLY A 161 -6.08 -22.59 12.51
CA GLY A 161 -6.17 -23.47 13.67
C GLY A 161 -7.61 -23.95 13.89
N THR A 162 -7.80 -25.27 13.99
CA THR A 162 -9.14 -25.88 14.13
C THR A 162 -9.51 -26.18 15.58
N SER A 163 -8.54 -26.07 16.49
CA SER A 163 -8.74 -26.19 17.93
C SER A 163 -8.79 -24.81 18.59
N ASP A 164 -9.51 -24.70 19.70
CA ASP A 164 -9.56 -23.46 20.50
C ASP A 164 -8.17 -23.01 20.98
N GLU A 165 -7.22 -23.95 21.12
CA GLU A 165 -5.84 -23.64 21.52
C GLU A 165 -5.01 -22.99 20.40
N GLU A 166 -5.34 -23.23 19.13
CA GLU A 166 -4.63 -22.71 17.96
C GLU A 166 -5.35 -21.54 17.30
N ALA A 167 -6.63 -21.34 17.64
CA ALA A 167 -7.48 -20.34 17.03
C ALA A 167 -6.94 -18.91 17.22
N LEU A 168 -6.90 -18.16 16.12
CA LEU A 168 -6.69 -16.72 16.16
C LEU A 168 -8.02 -16.01 16.45
N PRO A 169 -8.01 -14.89 17.17
CA PRO A 169 -9.22 -14.09 17.39
C PRO A 169 -9.83 -13.60 16.07
N ASP A 170 -11.15 -13.41 16.03
CA ASP A 170 -11.89 -12.99 14.83
C ASP A 170 -11.40 -11.66 14.21
N TYR A 171 -10.79 -10.79 15.03
CA TYR A 171 -10.24 -9.51 14.57
C TYR A 171 -8.86 -9.66 13.88
N PHE A 172 -8.26 -10.85 13.90
CA PHE A 172 -6.97 -11.15 13.28
C PHE A 172 -7.15 -11.47 11.79
N MET A 173 -7.61 -10.46 11.05
CA MET A 173 -8.06 -10.60 9.67
C MET A 173 -6.95 -10.31 8.66
N SER A 174 -6.88 -11.15 7.63
CA SER A 174 -6.11 -10.90 6.41
C SER A 174 -6.87 -10.03 5.42
N SER A 175 -6.16 -9.56 4.40
CA SER A 175 -6.71 -8.62 3.41
C SER A 175 -7.88 -9.15 2.60
N GLU A 176 -7.97 -10.46 2.36
CA GLU A 176 -9.09 -11.09 1.64
C GLU A 176 -10.41 -11.01 2.42
N ASN A 177 -10.33 -10.90 3.74
CA ASN A 177 -11.50 -10.90 4.62
C ASN A 177 -12.00 -9.47 4.93
N ILE A 178 -11.34 -8.45 4.39
CA ILE A 178 -11.69 -7.05 4.64
C ILE A 178 -12.53 -6.51 3.48
N MET A 179 -13.69 -5.94 3.81
CA MET A 179 -14.58 -5.35 2.82
C MET A 179 -13.90 -4.20 2.04
N PRO A 180 -14.11 -4.07 0.71
CA PRO A 180 -13.49 -3.01 -0.08
C PRO A 180 -13.73 -1.60 0.47
N ARG A 181 -14.92 -1.34 1.02
CA ARG A 181 -15.26 -0.07 1.68
C ARG A 181 -14.33 0.24 2.86
N ALA A 182 -14.00 -0.74 3.69
CA ALA A 182 -13.10 -0.56 4.82
C ALA A 182 -11.66 -0.28 4.37
N HIS A 183 -11.21 -0.86 3.24
CA HIS A 183 -9.93 -0.47 2.62
C HIS A 183 -9.91 1.02 2.24
N VAL A 184 -10.98 1.52 1.61
CA VAL A 184 -11.14 2.94 1.25
C VAL A 184 -11.15 3.82 2.49
N ASP A 185 -11.87 3.43 3.54
CA ASP A 185 -12.00 4.22 4.77
C ASP A 185 -10.65 4.41 5.49
N ILE A 186 -9.81 3.37 5.55
CA ILE A 186 -8.46 3.48 6.11
C ILE A 186 -7.56 4.39 5.27
N GLN A 187 -7.67 4.31 3.93
CA GLN A 187 -6.94 5.23 3.06
C GLN A 187 -7.40 6.67 3.26
N ALA A 188 -8.72 6.90 3.37
CA ALA A 188 -9.30 8.22 3.57
C ALA A 188 -8.88 8.83 4.91
N ALA A 189 -8.85 8.03 5.97
CA ALA A 189 -8.37 8.45 7.29
C ALA A 189 -6.93 8.97 7.24
N ALA A 190 -6.03 8.30 6.49
CA ALA A 190 -4.66 8.75 6.31
C ALA A 190 -4.52 9.90 5.30
N GLN A 191 -5.25 9.87 4.18
CA GLN A 191 -5.07 10.78 3.04
C GLN A 191 -5.30 12.26 3.41
N LYS A 192 -6.14 12.54 4.41
CA LYS A 192 -6.33 13.88 4.99
C LYS A 192 -5.02 14.54 5.42
N TRP A 193 -4.08 13.73 5.91
CA TRP A 193 -2.83 14.15 6.53
C TRP A 193 -1.58 13.77 5.72
N VAL A 194 -1.77 13.30 4.49
CA VAL A 194 -0.68 13.00 3.55
C VAL A 194 -0.77 14.01 2.41
N ASP A 195 0.22 14.89 2.30
CA ASP A 195 0.28 15.96 1.29
C ASP A 195 0.62 15.45 -0.12
N SER A 196 1.35 14.35 -0.23
CA SER A 196 1.53 13.61 -1.48
C SER A 196 0.50 12.46 -1.63
N SER A 197 0.89 11.30 -2.13
CA SER A 197 0.00 10.18 -2.44
C SER A 197 0.20 8.97 -1.52
N ILE A 198 -0.78 8.07 -1.52
CA ILE A 198 -0.75 6.80 -0.81
C ILE A 198 -0.86 5.68 -1.85
N SER A 199 0.12 4.78 -1.88
CA SER A 199 0.06 3.54 -2.62
C SER A 199 -0.52 2.47 -1.69
N LYS A 200 -1.83 2.28 -1.79
CA LYS A 200 -2.57 1.23 -1.08
C LYS A 200 -3.45 0.50 -2.08
N THR A 201 -3.48 -0.82 -1.93
CA THR A 201 -4.34 -1.70 -2.72
C THR A 201 -5.64 -2.02 -1.97
N ILE A 202 -6.77 -1.90 -2.66
CA ILE A 202 -8.09 -2.34 -2.21
C ILE A 202 -8.33 -3.73 -2.80
N ASN A 203 -8.33 -4.76 -1.96
CA ASN A 203 -8.65 -6.11 -2.41
C ASN A 203 -10.15 -6.19 -2.68
N VAL A 204 -10.49 -6.81 -3.80
CA VAL A 204 -11.86 -6.96 -4.30
C VAL A 204 -12.17 -8.44 -4.48
N PRO A 205 -13.33 -8.91 -4.00
CA PRO A 205 -13.77 -10.28 -4.22
C PRO A 205 -13.78 -10.68 -5.71
N THR A 206 -13.39 -11.92 -6.01
CA THR A 206 -13.35 -12.44 -7.38
C THR A 206 -14.73 -12.45 -8.04
N ASP A 207 -15.81 -12.53 -7.27
CA ASP A 207 -17.21 -12.53 -7.71
C ASP A 207 -17.88 -11.14 -7.64
N CYS A 208 -17.14 -10.08 -7.31
CA CYS A 208 -17.67 -8.71 -7.26
C CYS A 208 -18.27 -8.29 -8.60
N ASP A 209 -19.53 -7.86 -8.59
CA ASP A 209 -20.21 -7.39 -9.79
C ASP A 209 -19.71 -6.00 -10.23
N TYR A 210 -20.09 -5.60 -11.45
CA TYR A 210 -19.62 -4.36 -12.03
C TYR A 210 -20.08 -3.10 -11.29
N GLU A 211 -21.32 -3.07 -10.79
CA GLU A 211 -21.86 -1.87 -10.13
C GLU A 211 -21.24 -1.69 -8.74
N ASP A 212 -21.01 -2.78 -8.01
CA ASP A 212 -20.26 -2.75 -6.75
C ASP A 212 -18.81 -2.31 -6.98
N PHE A 213 -18.14 -2.86 -8.01
CA PHE A 213 -16.77 -2.48 -8.35
C PHE A 213 -16.64 -1.00 -8.70
N LYS A 214 -17.56 -0.48 -9.53
CA LYS A 214 -17.67 0.94 -9.86
C LYS A 214 -17.97 1.78 -8.61
N GLY A 215 -18.80 1.27 -7.71
CA GLY A 215 -19.12 1.89 -6.43
C GLY A 215 -17.89 2.16 -5.56
N ILE A 216 -16.87 1.30 -5.61
CA ILE A 216 -15.60 1.51 -4.88
C ILE A 216 -14.91 2.80 -5.34
N TYR A 217 -14.80 3.01 -6.65
CA TYR A 217 -14.15 4.21 -7.21
C TYR A 217 -14.96 5.48 -6.96
N LEU A 218 -16.29 5.39 -7.08
CA LEU A 218 -17.17 6.53 -6.77
C LEU A 218 -17.06 6.92 -5.30
N TYR A 219 -17.02 5.93 -4.41
CA TYR A 219 -16.84 6.16 -2.97
C TYR A 219 -15.45 6.73 -2.65
N ALA A 220 -14.39 6.24 -3.30
CA ALA A 220 -13.04 6.80 -3.16
C ALA A 220 -12.99 8.28 -3.60
N ALA A 221 -13.65 8.61 -4.72
CA ALA A 221 -13.75 9.98 -5.20
C ALA A 221 -14.56 10.87 -4.23
N GLU A 222 -15.68 10.37 -3.71
CA GLU A 222 -16.49 11.05 -2.69
C GLU A 222 -15.67 11.36 -1.42
N LYS A 223 -14.79 10.44 -1.02
CA LYS A 223 -13.86 10.61 0.10
C LYS A 223 -12.67 11.53 -0.20
N GLY A 224 -12.54 12.03 -1.42
CA GLY A 224 -11.44 12.92 -1.82
C GLY A 224 -10.09 12.22 -1.90
N LEU A 225 -10.06 10.90 -2.18
CA LEU A 225 -8.81 10.18 -2.37
C LEU A 225 -8.07 10.67 -3.62
N LYS A 226 -6.75 10.81 -3.52
CA LYS A 226 -5.90 11.24 -4.64
C LYS A 226 -5.64 10.12 -5.65
N GLY A 227 -5.86 8.87 -5.25
CA GLY A 227 -5.72 7.68 -6.07
C GLY A 227 -6.43 6.49 -5.42
N CYS A 228 -6.80 5.51 -6.24
CA CYS A 228 -7.52 4.31 -5.82
C CYS A 228 -7.07 3.14 -6.69
N THR A 229 -6.32 2.21 -6.09
CA THR A 229 -5.83 1.00 -6.76
C THR A 229 -6.61 -0.20 -6.25
N THR A 230 -7.20 -0.99 -7.15
CA THR A 230 -7.90 -2.23 -6.80
C THR A 230 -7.11 -3.44 -7.26
N PHE A 231 -7.14 -4.51 -6.48
CA PHE A 231 -6.70 -5.84 -6.89
C PHE A 231 -7.86 -6.81 -6.79
N ARG A 232 -8.19 -7.46 -7.91
CA ARG A 232 -9.18 -8.54 -7.97
C ARG A 232 -8.45 -9.81 -8.39
N PHE A 233 -8.50 -10.83 -7.55
CA PHE A 233 -7.88 -12.11 -7.86
C PHE A 233 -8.55 -12.75 -9.08
N ASN A 234 -7.75 -13.14 -10.08
CA ASN A 234 -8.19 -13.86 -11.28
C ASN A 234 -7.52 -15.24 -11.31
N PRO A 235 -8.23 -16.34 -10.98
CA PRO A 235 -7.65 -17.68 -10.95
C PRO A 235 -7.14 -18.17 -12.31
N GLU A 236 -7.72 -17.71 -13.42
CA GLU A 236 -7.33 -18.14 -14.77
C GLU A 236 -6.04 -17.45 -15.26
N ALA A 237 -5.65 -16.35 -14.62
CA ALA A 237 -4.48 -15.55 -15.00
C ALA A 237 -3.45 -15.41 -13.86
N PHE A 238 -3.64 -16.11 -12.73
CA PHE A 238 -2.79 -15.92 -11.56
C PHE A 238 -1.42 -16.59 -11.75
N GLN A 239 -0.41 -15.74 -11.95
CA GLN A 239 1.02 -16.09 -11.86
C GLN A 239 1.68 -15.17 -10.82
N GLY A 240 1.29 -15.32 -9.55
CA GLY A 240 1.66 -14.42 -8.47
C GLY A 240 2.92 -14.82 -7.71
N VAL A 241 3.66 -13.84 -7.19
CA VAL A 241 4.83 -14.03 -6.30
C VAL A 241 4.40 -14.43 -4.88
N LEU A 242 3.15 -14.14 -4.51
CA LEU A 242 2.54 -14.49 -3.23
C LEU A 242 1.52 -15.60 -3.48
N VAL A 243 1.66 -16.69 -2.75
CA VAL A 243 0.87 -17.90 -2.99
C VAL A 243 0.38 -18.42 -1.63
N THR A 244 -0.94 -18.62 -1.52
CA THR A 244 -1.54 -19.35 -0.38
C THR A 244 -1.81 -20.79 -0.79
N GLU A 245 -1.85 -21.72 0.17
CA GLU A 245 -2.14 -23.14 -0.14
C GLU A 245 -3.54 -23.32 -0.73
N LYS A 246 -4.52 -22.56 -0.22
CA LYS A 246 -5.90 -22.56 -0.72
C LYS A 246 -6.03 -22.10 -2.17
N ASP A 247 -5.20 -21.14 -2.60
CA ASP A 247 -5.21 -20.67 -4.00
C ASP A 247 -4.59 -21.70 -4.95
N LEU A 248 -3.55 -22.40 -4.50
CA LEU A 248 -2.93 -23.49 -5.25
C LEU A 248 -3.89 -24.66 -5.45
N GLU A 249 -4.61 -25.08 -4.41
CA GLU A 249 -5.58 -26.19 -4.50
C GLU A 249 -6.71 -25.93 -5.51
N LYS A 250 -7.09 -24.66 -5.69
CA LYS A 250 -8.19 -24.27 -6.57
C LYS A 250 -7.80 -24.20 -8.04
N THR A 251 -6.51 -24.10 -8.35
CA THR A 251 -6.03 -23.91 -9.72
C THR A 251 -5.51 -25.23 -10.28
N THR A 252 -6.00 -25.64 -11.46
CA THR A 252 -5.52 -26.83 -12.17
C THR A 252 -4.52 -26.39 -13.25
N TYR A 253 -3.34 -26.99 -13.24
CA TYR A 253 -2.28 -26.78 -14.23
C TYR A 253 -2.19 -27.98 -15.15
N SER A 254 -2.08 -27.72 -16.45
CA SER A 254 -2.04 -28.72 -17.51
C SER A 254 -0.65 -28.74 -18.15
N PHE A 255 -0.04 -29.91 -18.22
CA PHE A 255 1.27 -30.14 -18.84
C PHE A 255 1.12 -31.03 -20.07
N THR A 256 1.74 -30.63 -21.18
CA THR A 256 1.81 -31.46 -22.38
C THR A 256 3.10 -32.25 -22.36
N LEU A 257 2.99 -33.58 -22.39
CA LEU A 257 4.13 -34.50 -22.45
C LEU A 257 4.69 -34.58 -23.88
N GLU A 258 5.90 -35.13 -24.03
CA GLU A 258 6.57 -35.27 -25.33
C GLU A 258 5.78 -36.13 -26.33
N ASP A 259 4.98 -37.08 -25.84
CA ASP A 259 4.09 -37.91 -26.66
C ASP A 259 2.80 -37.20 -27.10
N GLY A 260 2.64 -35.92 -26.74
CA GLY A 260 1.48 -35.08 -27.04
C GLY A 260 0.29 -35.31 -26.13
N SER A 261 0.37 -36.22 -25.15
CA SER A 261 -0.67 -36.38 -24.14
C SER A 261 -0.62 -35.24 -23.10
N THR A 262 -1.71 -35.06 -22.38
CA THR A 262 -1.85 -34.00 -21.38
C THR A 262 -2.09 -34.62 -20.01
N VAL A 263 -1.39 -34.12 -19.00
CA VAL A 263 -1.59 -34.44 -17.59
C VAL A 263 -1.95 -33.19 -16.82
N GLU A 264 -2.90 -33.31 -15.89
CA GLU A 264 -3.41 -32.20 -15.10
C GLU A 264 -3.12 -32.43 -13.62
N PHE A 265 -2.68 -31.38 -12.94
CA PHE A 265 -2.39 -31.39 -11.50
C PHE A 265 -2.98 -30.15 -10.83
N LYS A 266 -3.42 -30.28 -9.58
CA LYS A 266 -3.70 -29.13 -8.71
C LYS A 266 -2.40 -28.39 -8.40
N GLY A 267 -2.47 -27.08 -8.25
CA GLY A 267 -1.29 -26.23 -8.08
C GLY A 267 -0.37 -26.63 -6.92
N ASN A 268 -0.91 -27.24 -5.86
CA ASN A 268 -0.17 -27.68 -4.69
C ASN A 268 0.35 -29.13 -4.78
N GLU A 269 -0.04 -29.90 -5.79
CA GLU A 269 0.45 -31.27 -5.97
C GLU A 269 1.93 -31.27 -6.32
N GLU A 270 2.68 -32.21 -5.73
CA GLU A 270 4.08 -32.42 -6.01
C GLU A 270 4.26 -33.21 -7.31
N VAL A 271 5.05 -32.65 -8.22
CA VAL A 271 5.39 -33.21 -9.52
C VAL A 271 6.92 -33.33 -9.61
N GLU A 272 7.41 -34.52 -9.90
CA GLU A 272 8.83 -34.77 -10.17
C GLU A 272 9.13 -34.49 -11.65
N TYR A 273 10.12 -33.63 -11.92
CA TYR A 273 10.57 -33.28 -13.26
C TYR A 273 12.06 -32.99 -13.28
N ASP A 274 12.80 -33.60 -14.23
CA ASP A 274 14.26 -33.46 -14.39
C ASP A 274 15.06 -33.74 -13.09
N GLY A 275 14.60 -34.70 -12.28
CA GLY A 275 15.25 -35.12 -11.03
C GLY A 275 15.04 -34.18 -9.83
N GLU A 276 14.19 -33.16 -9.96
CA GLU A 276 13.77 -32.27 -8.88
C GLU A 276 12.24 -32.40 -8.64
N THR A 277 11.81 -32.31 -7.38
CA THR A 277 10.39 -32.26 -7.02
C THR A 277 9.94 -30.81 -6.90
N HIS A 278 8.82 -30.47 -7.55
CA HIS A 278 8.24 -29.14 -7.58
C HIS A 278 6.75 -29.20 -7.27
N THR A 279 6.14 -28.11 -6.82
CA THR A 279 4.68 -28.00 -6.93
C THR A 279 4.28 -27.79 -8.39
N ALA A 280 3.11 -28.28 -8.81
CA ALA A 280 2.62 -28.13 -10.17
C ALA A 280 2.61 -26.65 -10.63
N ALA A 281 2.19 -25.72 -9.77
CA ALA A 281 2.22 -24.29 -10.10
C ALA A 281 3.64 -23.79 -10.41
N ASN A 282 4.62 -24.19 -9.59
CA ASN A 282 6.01 -23.75 -9.76
C ASN A 282 6.66 -24.38 -10.99
N LEU A 283 6.37 -25.65 -11.28
CA LEU A 283 6.87 -26.34 -12.47
C LEU A 283 6.32 -25.70 -13.74
N PHE A 284 5.02 -25.40 -13.76
CA PHE A 284 4.37 -24.76 -14.91
C PHE A 284 4.99 -23.40 -15.24
N ASP A 285 5.24 -22.57 -14.22
CA ASP A 285 5.90 -21.28 -14.40
C ASP A 285 7.36 -21.44 -14.86
N ALA A 286 8.12 -22.37 -14.29
CA ALA A 286 9.52 -22.61 -14.68
C ALA A 286 9.66 -23.08 -16.14
N LEU A 287 8.74 -23.93 -16.61
CA LEU A 287 8.67 -24.36 -18.01
C LEU A 287 8.32 -23.20 -18.95
N LYS A 288 7.34 -22.36 -18.58
CA LYS A 288 6.93 -21.18 -19.35
C LYS A 288 8.03 -20.11 -19.43
N GLU A 289 8.77 -19.90 -18.34
CA GLU A 289 9.91 -18.97 -18.28
C GLU A 289 11.18 -19.53 -18.99
N GLY A 290 11.15 -20.79 -19.43
CA GLY A 290 12.21 -21.43 -20.22
C GLY A 290 13.43 -21.87 -19.40
N TYR A 291 13.27 -22.09 -18.08
CA TYR A 291 14.36 -22.52 -17.20
C TYR A 291 14.81 -23.97 -17.45
N TYR A 292 13.92 -24.81 -17.97
CA TYR A 292 14.24 -26.16 -18.44
C TYR A 292 14.16 -26.14 -19.98
N GLY A 293 15.30 -26.24 -20.65
CA GLY A 293 15.39 -26.16 -22.12
C GLY A 293 16.47 -25.23 -22.68
N LYS A 294 17.31 -24.60 -21.84
CA LYS A 294 18.53 -23.92 -22.27
C LYS A 294 19.80 -24.58 -21.72
N PHE A 295 20.02 -25.86 -22.01
CA PHE A 295 21.37 -26.44 -22.12
C PHE A 295 21.31 -27.65 -23.05
#